data_AF-A0A260YX86-F1
#
_entry.id   AF-A0A260YX86-F1
#
_cell.length_a   1.000
_cell.length_b   1.000
_cell.length_c   1.000
_cell.angle_alpha   90.00
_cell.angle_beta   90.00
_cell.angle_gamma   90.00
#
_symmetry.space_group_name_H-M   'P 1'
#
loop_
_entity.id
_entity.type
_entity.pdbx_description
1 polymer ?
#
loop_
_entity_poly.entity_id
_entity_poly.type
_entity_poly.pdbx_seq_one_letter_code
_entity_poly.pdbx_strand_id
1 'polypeptide(L)'
;MYTRRKLEKLLKSIGCDLRTWYQQLTGNQARALLREENIDKFLDIFPPDSSINIQPMKIVMLSLSKLMSSANNKIKSDEEIEELERVLDDFVTSLKLAQPNATVTPKLHILTAHLIPFLKKHRTWGSITEQGVEHLHAIINGLNSRLASVLNTTLKASLIVKALSNYNFIFDVGLSWFKVE
;
A
#
# COMPACT_ATOMS: atom_id res chain seq x y z
N MET A 1 24.84 16.31 -9.44
CA MET A 1 23.91 17.37 -8.98
C MET A 1 22.63 17.46 -9.82
N TYR A 2 22.66 17.17 -11.13
CA TYR A 2 21.50 17.23 -12.03
C TYR A 2 20.45 16.11 -11.80
N THR A 3 20.88 14.85 -11.66
CA THR A 3 20.00 13.68 -11.45
C THR A 3 19.15 13.79 -10.18
N ARG A 4 19.76 14.22 -9.06
CA ARG A 4 19.04 14.43 -7.79
C ARG A 4 17.91 15.46 -7.92
N ARG A 5 18.16 16.60 -8.58
CA ARG A 5 17.13 17.64 -8.78
C ARG A 5 15.99 17.15 -9.68
N LYS A 6 16.31 16.34 -10.71
CA LYS A 6 15.29 15.67 -11.54
C LYS A 6 14.43 14.71 -10.72
N LEU A 7 15.06 13.91 -9.87
CA LEU A 7 14.39 12.98 -8.97
C LEU A 7 13.45 13.69 -8.00
N GLU A 8 13.93 14.72 -7.32
CA GLU A 8 13.11 15.55 -6.41
C GLU A 8 11.93 16.18 -7.15
N LYS A 9 12.15 16.71 -8.37
CA LYS A 9 11.08 17.30 -9.19
C LYS A 9 10.03 16.26 -9.61
N LEU A 10 10.45 15.07 -10.03
CA LEU A 10 9.54 13.99 -10.41
C LEU A 10 8.72 13.55 -9.21
N LEU A 11 9.38 13.21 -8.09
CA LEU A 11 8.72 12.76 -6.87
C LEU A 11 7.68 13.77 -6.40
N LYS A 12 7.99 15.07 -6.44
CA LYS A 12 7.02 16.13 -6.14
C LYS A 12 5.84 16.14 -7.11
N SER A 13 6.08 15.96 -8.41
CA SER A 13 5.03 15.97 -9.44
C SER A 13 4.04 14.81 -9.33
N ILE A 14 4.48 13.67 -8.80
CA ILE A 14 3.64 12.48 -8.60
C ILE A 14 3.06 12.38 -7.18
N GLY A 15 3.18 13.45 -6.37
CA GLY A 15 2.67 13.51 -5.00
C GLY A 15 3.52 12.75 -3.96
N CYS A 16 4.71 12.28 -4.33
CA CYS A 16 5.68 11.60 -3.45
C CYS A 16 6.71 12.57 -2.87
N ASP A 17 6.27 13.75 -2.41
CA ASP A 17 7.16 14.78 -1.87
C ASP A 17 7.78 14.33 -0.52
N LEU A 18 9.04 13.92 -0.56
CA LEU A 18 9.86 13.56 0.60
C LEU A 18 10.32 14.82 1.34
N ARG A 19 9.39 15.58 1.93
CA ARG A 19 9.77 16.69 2.82
C ARG A 19 10.46 16.12 4.05
N THR A 20 11.42 16.89 4.58
CA THR A 20 12.36 16.52 5.66
C THR A 20 11.73 15.91 6.92
N TRP A 21 10.43 16.08 7.14
CA TRP A 21 9.69 15.58 8.31
C TRP A 21 9.04 14.20 8.11
N TYR A 22 8.92 13.71 6.87
CA TYR A 22 8.45 12.35 6.58
C TYR A 22 9.65 11.48 6.21
N GLN A 23 10.17 10.72 7.18
CA GLN A 23 11.28 9.79 6.95
C GLN A 23 10.87 8.56 6.12
N GLN A 24 9.58 8.34 5.88
CA GLN A 24 9.02 7.18 5.19
C GLN A 24 7.88 7.59 4.25
N LEU A 25 7.71 6.86 3.15
CA LEU A 25 6.59 7.00 2.22
C LEU A 25 5.29 6.49 2.88
N THR A 26 4.20 7.24 2.74
CA THR A 26 2.85 6.75 3.08
C THR A 26 2.36 5.71 2.06
N GLY A 27 1.32 4.93 2.40
CA GLY A 27 0.75 3.94 1.47
C GLY A 27 0.28 4.54 0.14
N ASN A 28 -0.28 5.76 0.17
CA ASN A 28 -0.68 6.48 -1.04
C ASN A 28 0.51 6.88 -1.90
N GLN A 29 1.61 7.32 -1.28
CA GLN A 29 2.84 7.68 -1.99
C GLN A 29 3.53 6.45 -2.58
N ALA A 30 3.62 5.35 -1.81
CA ALA A 30 4.14 4.08 -2.33
C ALA A 30 3.33 3.61 -3.55
N ARG A 31 1.99 3.71 -3.48
CA ARG A 31 1.10 3.37 -4.61
C ARG A 31 1.31 4.27 -5.82
N ALA A 32 1.49 5.58 -5.61
CA ALA A 32 1.75 6.52 -6.69
C ALA A 32 3.10 6.26 -7.37
N LEU A 33 4.16 6.01 -6.57
CA LEU A 33 5.50 5.70 -7.08
C LEU A 33 5.52 4.42 -7.92
N LEU A 34 4.80 3.38 -7.47
CA LEU A 34 4.77 2.08 -8.13
C LEU A 34 3.80 1.99 -9.31
N ARG A 35 3.13 3.07 -9.74
CA ARG A 35 2.36 3.02 -11.00
C ARG A 35 3.31 2.85 -12.18
N GLU A 36 2.97 1.99 -13.14
CA GLU A 36 3.83 1.69 -14.31
C GLU A 36 4.29 2.98 -15.02
N GLU A 37 3.37 3.91 -15.28
CA GLU A 37 3.65 5.23 -15.87
C GLU A 37 4.68 6.07 -15.10
N ASN A 38 4.79 5.87 -13.78
CA ASN A 38 5.70 6.61 -12.92
C ASN A 38 7.01 5.87 -12.72
N ILE A 39 7.01 4.53 -12.81
CA ILE A 39 8.21 3.70 -12.84
C ILE A 39 9.06 4.08 -14.07
N ASP A 40 8.44 4.17 -15.25
CA ASP A 40 9.17 4.55 -16.46
C ASP A 40 9.79 5.95 -16.33
N LYS A 41 9.00 6.96 -15.93
CA LYS A 41 9.50 8.32 -15.67
C LYS A 41 10.63 8.35 -14.65
N PHE A 42 10.58 7.48 -13.63
CA PHE A 42 11.60 7.40 -12.59
C PHE A 42 12.92 6.85 -13.15
N LEU A 43 12.84 5.82 -13.98
CA LEU A 43 14.01 5.19 -14.58
C LEU A 43 14.64 6.07 -15.67
N ASP A 44 13.84 6.82 -16.42
CA ASP A 44 14.31 7.77 -17.46
C ASP A 44 15.17 8.92 -16.92
N ILE A 45 15.18 9.13 -15.60
CA ILE A 45 16.07 10.10 -14.95
C ILE A 45 17.53 9.62 -15.02
N PHE A 46 17.75 8.31 -15.04
CA PHE A 46 19.07 7.70 -15.08
C PHE A 46 19.49 7.47 -16.55
N PRO A 47 20.73 7.82 -16.94
CA PRO A 47 21.22 7.50 -18.28
C PRO A 47 21.13 5.99 -18.56
N PRO A 48 20.81 5.54 -19.79
CA PRO A 48 20.65 4.12 -20.12
C PRO A 48 21.85 3.24 -19.70
N ASP A 49 23.06 3.77 -19.81
CA ASP A 49 24.31 3.05 -19.52
C ASP A 49 24.85 3.32 -18.10
N SER A 50 24.05 3.95 -17.23
CA SER A 50 24.54 4.35 -15.90
C SER A 50 24.68 3.20 -14.92
N SER A 51 24.02 2.07 -15.15
CA SER A 51 24.22 0.84 -14.39
C SER A 51 23.56 -0.37 -15.07
N ILE A 52 24.24 -1.51 -15.06
CA ILE A 52 23.68 -2.81 -15.45
C ILE A 52 22.48 -3.23 -14.57
N ASN A 53 22.32 -2.62 -13.39
CA ASN A 53 21.27 -2.97 -12.43
C ASN A 53 19.93 -2.28 -12.72
N ILE A 54 19.87 -1.35 -13.68
CA ILE A 54 18.65 -0.59 -13.99
C ILE A 54 17.53 -1.49 -14.50
N GLN A 55 17.83 -2.40 -15.43
CA GLN A 55 16.83 -3.31 -15.99
C GLN A 55 16.30 -4.30 -14.94
N PRO A 56 17.15 -4.97 -14.13
CA PRO A 56 16.68 -5.72 -12.97
C PRO A 56 15.82 -4.88 -12.01
N MET A 57 16.23 -3.64 -11.72
CA MET A 57 15.44 -2.76 -10.83
C MET A 57 14.08 -2.40 -11.42
N LYS A 58 13.97 -2.23 -12.75
CA LYS A 58 12.69 -2.02 -13.42
C LYS A 58 11.74 -3.19 -13.15
N ILE A 59 12.23 -4.42 -13.31
CA ILE A 59 11.43 -5.62 -13.05
C ILE A 59 11.03 -5.69 -11.58
N VAL A 60 11.94 -5.39 -10.65
CA VAL A 60 11.63 -5.30 -9.21
C VAL A 60 10.47 -4.34 -8.94
N MET A 61 10.51 -3.13 -9.52
CA MET A 61 9.46 -2.12 -9.31
C MET A 61 8.11 -2.55 -9.92
N LEU A 62 8.13 -3.14 -11.12
CA LEU A 62 6.91 -3.64 -11.78
C LEU A 62 6.30 -4.83 -11.04
N SER A 63 7.11 -5.78 -10.58
CA SER A 63 6.62 -6.90 -9.78
C SER A 63 6.03 -6.42 -8.45
N LEU A 64 6.67 -5.46 -7.76
CA LEU A 64 6.08 -4.83 -6.57
C LEU A 64 4.75 -4.14 -6.87
N SER A 65 4.62 -3.48 -8.02
CA SER A 65 3.36 -2.85 -8.43
C SER A 65 2.23 -3.86 -8.56
N LYS A 66 2.49 -4.99 -9.22
CA LYS A 66 1.54 -6.09 -9.38
C LYS A 66 1.18 -6.72 -8.04
N LEU A 67 2.18 -7.05 -7.22
CA LEU A 67 1.99 -7.61 -5.88
C LEU A 67 1.13 -6.68 -5.00
N MET A 68 1.45 -5.40 -4.95
CA MET A 68 0.71 -4.39 -4.18
C MET A 68 -0.75 -4.27 -4.67
N SER A 69 -0.99 -4.30 -5.98
CA SER A 69 -2.34 -4.20 -6.54
C SER A 69 -3.20 -5.44 -6.21
N SER A 70 -2.55 -6.58 -6.06
CA SER A 70 -3.16 -7.85 -5.68
C SER A 70 -3.39 -8.02 -4.19
N ALA A 71 -2.75 -7.21 -3.35
CA ALA A 71 -2.92 -7.19 -1.89
C ALA A 71 -4.25 -6.56 -1.45
N ASN A 72 -5.36 -7.20 -1.85
CA ASN A 72 -6.73 -6.76 -1.60
C ASN A 72 -7.56 -7.87 -0.94
N ASN A 73 -8.80 -7.55 -0.58
CA ASN A 73 -9.71 -8.44 0.16
C ASN A 73 -10.36 -9.54 -0.70
N LYS A 74 -10.11 -9.54 -2.02
CA LYS A 74 -10.69 -10.54 -2.93
C LYS A 74 -10.17 -11.94 -2.57
N ILE A 75 -11.05 -12.92 -2.62
CA ILE A 75 -10.68 -14.33 -2.60
C ILE A 75 -9.97 -14.65 -3.94
N LYS A 76 -8.78 -15.24 -3.86
CA LYS A 76 -7.92 -15.52 -5.00
C LYS A 76 -8.13 -16.95 -5.49
N SER A 77 -8.34 -17.09 -6.80
CA SER A 77 -8.39 -18.40 -7.46
C SER A 77 -7.01 -19.07 -7.46
N ASP A 78 -6.96 -20.36 -7.79
CA ASP A 78 -5.69 -21.08 -7.95
C ASP A 78 -4.82 -20.41 -9.04
N GLU A 79 -5.42 -20.01 -10.16
CA GLU A 79 -4.73 -19.34 -11.27
C GLU A 79 -4.13 -17.99 -10.85
N GLU A 80 -4.88 -17.20 -10.07
CA GLU A 80 -4.38 -15.93 -9.52
C GLU A 80 -3.21 -16.16 -8.55
N ILE A 81 -3.24 -17.24 -7.76
CA ILE A 81 -2.15 -17.58 -6.84
C ILE A 81 -0.91 -18.04 -7.61
N GLU A 82 -1.07 -18.86 -8.64
CA GLU A 82 0.03 -19.27 -9.51
C GLU A 82 0.66 -18.07 -10.25
N GLU A 83 -0.16 -17.11 -10.69
CA GLU A 83 0.35 -15.87 -11.28
C GLU A 83 1.16 -15.07 -10.26
N LEU A 84 0.67 -14.94 -9.02
CA LEU A 84 1.39 -14.26 -7.95
C LEU A 84 2.70 -14.96 -7.58
N GLU A 85 2.74 -16.29 -7.63
CA GLU A 85 3.96 -17.09 -7.43
C GLU A 85 5.00 -16.75 -8.51
N ARG A 86 4.60 -16.73 -9.79
CA ARG A 86 5.49 -16.31 -10.89
C ARG A 86 6.00 -14.87 -10.72
N VAL A 87 5.11 -13.93 -10.38
CA VAL A 87 5.49 -12.52 -10.15
C VAL A 87 6.47 -12.39 -8.96
N LEU A 88 6.28 -13.19 -7.92
CA LEU A 88 7.17 -13.21 -6.75
C LEU A 88 8.55 -13.79 -7.09
N ASP A 89 8.61 -14.82 -7.93
CA ASP A 89 9.86 -15.41 -8.41
C ASP A 89 10.65 -14.42 -9.27
N ASP A 90 9.97 -13.71 -10.18
CA ASP A 90 10.57 -12.65 -10.99
C ASP A 90 11.11 -11.52 -10.12
N PHE A 91 10.35 -11.13 -9.09
CA PHE A 91 10.76 -10.14 -8.10
C PHE A 91 12.03 -10.57 -7.37
N VAL A 92 12.07 -11.80 -6.82
CA VAL A 92 13.21 -12.30 -6.05
C VAL A 92 14.45 -12.42 -6.93
N THR A 93 14.31 -12.98 -8.13
CA THR A 93 15.42 -13.16 -9.08
C THR A 93 16.00 -11.82 -9.48
N SER A 94 15.14 -10.87 -9.85
CA SER A 94 15.57 -9.53 -10.26
C SER A 94 16.14 -8.72 -9.12
N LEU A 95 15.64 -8.88 -7.88
CA LEU A 95 16.17 -8.18 -6.71
C LEU A 95 17.58 -8.65 -6.37
N LYS A 96 17.86 -9.95 -6.48
CA LYS A 96 19.22 -10.51 -6.29
C LYS A 96 20.21 -9.94 -7.31
N LEU A 97 19.77 -9.74 -8.56
CA LEU A 97 20.61 -9.11 -9.60
C LEU A 97 20.80 -7.62 -9.35
N ALA A 98 19.71 -6.91 -8.99
CA ALA A 98 19.74 -5.46 -8.82
C ALA A 98 20.52 -5.01 -7.57
N GLN A 99 20.46 -5.82 -6.50
CA GLN A 99 20.99 -5.51 -5.16
C GLN A 99 21.60 -6.76 -4.49
N PRO A 100 22.68 -7.34 -5.04
CA PRO A 100 23.23 -8.63 -4.59
C PRO A 100 23.75 -8.63 -3.14
N ASN A 101 24.15 -7.46 -2.64
CA ASN A 101 24.74 -7.30 -1.30
C ASN A 101 23.75 -6.74 -0.27
N ALA A 102 22.46 -6.57 -0.63
CA ALA A 102 21.47 -6.02 0.27
C ALA A 102 21.07 -7.04 1.35
N THR A 103 20.86 -6.54 2.57
CA THR A 103 20.31 -7.35 3.67
C THR A 103 18.80 -7.51 3.50
N VAL A 104 18.28 -8.68 3.89
CA VAL A 104 16.84 -8.96 3.85
C VAL A 104 16.16 -8.40 5.08
N THR A 105 15.23 -7.47 4.89
CA THR A 105 14.39 -6.97 5.99
C THR A 105 13.32 -8.01 6.37
N PRO A 106 12.79 -7.99 7.61
CA PRO A 106 11.71 -8.89 8.00
C PRO A 106 10.49 -8.80 7.08
N LYS A 107 10.11 -7.60 6.63
CA LYS A 107 9.00 -7.40 5.69
C LYS A 107 9.27 -8.05 4.33
N LEU A 108 10.50 -7.92 3.83
CA LEU A 108 10.91 -8.57 2.58
C LEU A 108 10.89 -10.09 2.74
N HIS A 109 11.41 -10.63 3.84
CA HIS A 109 11.36 -12.07 4.13
C HIS A 109 9.92 -12.60 4.18
N ILE A 110 9.01 -11.89 4.87
CA ILE A 110 7.59 -12.26 4.93
C ILE A 110 6.98 -12.31 3.53
N LEU A 111 7.23 -11.29 2.71
CA LEU A 111 6.75 -11.25 1.34
C LEU A 111 7.27 -12.43 0.51
N THR A 112 8.57 -12.71 0.55
CA THR A 112 9.21 -13.68 -0.36
C THR A 112 9.06 -15.12 0.10
N ALA A 113 8.99 -15.40 1.40
CA ALA A 113 8.97 -16.76 1.93
C ALA A 113 7.57 -17.23 2.32
N HIS A 114 6.69 -16.32 2.74
CA HIS A 114 5.43 -16.68 3.40
C HIS A 114 4.18 -16.30 2.61
N LEU A 115 4.28 -15.42 1.60
CA LEU A 115 3.10 -14.99 0.83
C LEU A 115 2.38 -16.16 0.16
N ILE A 116 3.08 -16.97 -0.63
CA ILE A 116 2.42 -18.04 -1.41
C ILE A 116 1.85 -19.14 -0.49
N PRO A 117 2.57 -19.65 0.53
CA PRO A 117 1.98 -20.56 1.50
C PRO A 117 0.73 -19.98 2.18
N PHE A 118 0.78 -18.69 2.54
CA PHE A 118 -0.35 -18.01 3.15
C PHE A 118 -1.56 -17.93 2.20
N LEU A 119 -1.35 -17.55 0.93
CA LEU A 119 -2.40 -17.48 -0.07
C LEU A 119 -3.00 -18.86 -0.38
N LYS A 120 -2.18 -19.91 -0.50
CA LYS A 120 -2.67 -21.28 -0.72
C LYS A 120 -3.57 -21.76 0.43
N LYS A 121 -3.23 -21.37 1.67
CA LYS A 121 -4.01 -21.73 2.87
C LYS A 121 -5.27 -20.88 3.07
N HIS A 122 -5.17 -19.57 2.91
CA HIS A 122 -6.22 -18.63 3.32
C HIS A 122 -7.00 -18.02 2.15
N ARG A 123 -6.49 -18.15 0.92
CA ARG A 123 -7.09 -17.65 -0.33
C ARG A 123 -7.31 -16.15 -0.38
N THR A 124 -6.74 -15.37 0.53
CA THR A 124 -6.92 -13.91 0.58
C THR A 124 -5.66 -13.28 1.14
N TRP A 125 -5.36 -12.05 0.73
CA TRP A 125 -4.21 -11.29 1.22
C TRP A 125 -4.65 -10.16 2.15
N GLY A 126 -5.66 -9.39 1.74
CA GLY A 126 -6.07 -8.16 2.41
C GLY A 126 -6.97 -8.38 3.64
N SER A 127 -7.68 -9.51 3.73
CA SER A 127 -8.76 -9.66 4.74
C SER A 127 -8.28 -9.62 6.19
N ILE A 128 -7.01 -9.95 6.43
CA ILE A 128 -6.39 -9.92 7.76
C ILE A 128 -5.50 -8.68 7.97
N THR A 129 -5.55 -7.71 7.06
CA THR A 129 -4.71 -6.50 7.16
C THR A 129 -5.34 -5.45 8.06
N GLU A 130 -4.50 -4.59 8.64
CA GLU A 130 -4.91 -3.50 9.53
C GLU A 130 -5.64 -2.35 8.80
N GLN A 131 -5.75 -2.40 7.48
CA GLN A 131 -6.42 -1.35 6.69
C GLN A 131 -7.88 -1.11 7.12
N GLY A 132 -8.59 -2.18 7.53
CA GLY A 132 -9.95 -2.04 8.09
C GLY A 132 -9.97 -1.27 9.41
N VAL A 133 -8.97 -1.48 10.27
CA VAL A 133 -8.81 -0.78 11.54
C VAL A 133 -8.39 0.68 11.32
N GLU A 134 -7.50 0.96 10.37
CA GLU A 134 -7.11 2.32 9.98
C GLU A 134 -8.31 3.15 9.50
N HIS A 135 -9.20 2.55 8.70
CA HIS A 135 -10.43 3.21 8.29
C HIS A 135 -11.36 3.51 9.48
N LEU A 136 -11.52 2.55 10.40
CA LEU A 136 -12.30 2.74 11.62
C LEU A 136 -11.72 3.87 12.50
N HIS A 137 -10.39 3.95 12.62
CA HIS A 137 -9.72 5.05 13.33
C HIS A 137 -10.08 6.42 12.74
N ALA A 138 -10.14 6.56 11.41
CA ALA A 138 -10.54 7.81 10.77
C ALA A 138 -11.99 8.21 11.11
N ILE A 139 -12.92 7.24 11.10
CA ILE A 139 -14.32 7.47 11.50
C ILE A 139 -14.39 7.92 12.97
N ILE A 140 -13.68 7.22 13.86
CA ILE A 140 -13.64 7.55 15.29
C ILE A 140 -13.07 8.96 15.52
N ASN A 141 -12.02 9.36 14.79
CA ASN A 141 -11.46 10.71 14.88
C ASN A 141 -12.44 11.80 14.42
N GLY A 142 -13.21 11.53 13.36
CA GLY A 142 -14.28 12.40 12.90
C GLY A 142 -15.38 12.55 13.96
N LEU A 143 -15.81 11.44 14.57
CA LEU A 143 -16.81 11.46 15.64
C LEU A 143 -16.29 12.16 16.91
N ASN A 144 -15.01 11.97 17.26
CA ASN A 144 -14.38 12.64 18.39
C ASN A 144 -14.38 14.17 18.24
N SER A 145 -14.15 14.66 17.02
CA SER A 145 -14.21 16.09 16.70
C SER A 145 -15.64 16.60 16.72
N ARG A 146 -16.60 15.85 16.14
CA ARG A 146 -18.03 16.19 16.15
C ARG A 146 -18.62 16.26 17.55
N LEU A 147 -18.15 15.40 18.46
CA LEU A 147 -18.58 15.32 19.86
C LEU A 147 -17.61 16.07 20.80
N ALA A 148 -16.84 17.04 20.29
CA ALA A 148 -15.86 17.78 21.10
C ALA A 148 -16.47 18.49 22.31
N SER A 149 -17.75 18.91 22.22
CA SER A 149 -18.48 19.56 23.31
C SER A 149 -18.91 18.61 24.43
N VAL A 150 -18.84 17.29 24.24
CA VAL A 150 -19.17 16.31 25.27
C VAL A 150 -17.95 16.05 26.15
N LEU A 151 -17.89 16.73 27.29
CA LEU A 151 -16.74 16.68 28.21
C LEU A 151 -16.63 15.35 28.99
N ASN A 152 -17.77 14.71 29.27
CA ASN A 152 -17.79 13.40 29.92
C ASN A 152 -17.29 12.33 28.94
N THR A 153 -16.12 11.77 29.23
CA THR A 153 -15.43 10.79 28.37
C THR A 153 -16.21 9.50 28.18
N THR A 154 -16.84 8.97 29.24
CA THR A 154 -17.68 7.78 29.17
C THR A 154 -18.89 8.02 28.28
N LEU A 155 -19.57 9.16 28.46
CA LEU A 155 -20.71 9.54 27.61
C LEU A 155 -20.27 9.71 26.16
N LYS A 156 -19.13 10.37 25.91
CA LYS A 156 -18.58 10.54 24.57
C LYS A 156 -18.29 9.21 23.90
N ALA A 157 -17.66 8.27 24.60
CA ALA A 157 -17.43 6.91 24.12
C ALA A 157 -18.74 6.18 23.80
N SER A 158 -19.74 6.24 24.68
CA SER A 158 -21.06 5.64 24.42
C SER A 158 -21.74 6.23 23.18
N LEU A 159 -21.62 7.54 22.96
CA LEU A 159 -22.16 8.20 21.76
C LEU A 159 -21.42 7.79 20.48
N ILE A 160 -20.10 7.61 20.54
CA ILE A 160 -19.31 7.08 19.42
C ILE A 160 -19.75 5.67 19.08
N VAL A 161 -19.85 4.78 20.07
CA VAL A 161 -20.32 3.39 19.87
C VAL A 161 -21.72 3.37 19.27
N LYS A 162 -22.63 4.20 19.80
CA LYS A 162 -24.00 4.33 19.25
C LYS A 162 -23.99 4.78 17.80
N ALA A 163 -23.14 5.74 17.43
CA ALA A 163 -23.02 6.20 16.05
C ALA A 163 -22.50 5.09 15.12
N LEU A 164 -21.50 4.32 15.56
CA LEU A 164 -20.99 3.16 14.82
C LEU A 164 -22.06 2.07 14.66
N SER A 165 -22.82 1.75 15.72
CA SER A 165 -23.94 0.81 15.64
C SER A 165 -25.01 1.25 14.65
N ASN A 166 -25.32 2.56 14.60
CA ASN A 166 -26.25 3.10 13.62
C ASN A 166 -25.72 2.97 12.19
N TYR A 167 -24.43 3.19 11.95
CA TYR A 167 -23.83 3.00 10.64
C TYR A 167 -23.91 1.54 10.18
N ASN A 168 -23.61 0.59 11.06
CA ASN A 168 -23.74 -0.83 10.75
C ASN A 168 -25.20 -1.18 10.41
N PHE A 169 -26.17 -0.74 11.22
CA PHE A 169 -27.58 -1.00 10.95
C PHE A 169 -28.02 -0.46 9.57
N ILE A 170 -27.67 0.78 9.24
CA ILE A 170 -28.00 1.41 7.95
C ILE A 170 -27.39 0.61 6.78
N PHE A 171 -26.13 0.18 6.93
CA PHE A 171 -25.45 -0.63 5.93
C PHE A 171 -26.12 -1.99 5.73
N ASP A 172 -26.45 -2.69 6.83
CA ASP A 172 -27.04 -4.04 6.82
C ASP A 172 -28.44 -4.06 6.18
N VAL A 173 -29.20 -2.97 6.29
CA VAL A 173 -30.50 -2.82 5.60
C VAL A 173 -30.37 -2.32 4.16
N GLY A 174 -29.16 -2.23 3.61
CA GLY A 174 -28.89 -1.82 2.23
C GLY A 174 -29.15 -0.34 1.95
N LEU A 175 -29.28 0.49 2.98
CA LEU A 175 -29.49 1.92 2.82
C LEU A 175 -28.13 2.63 2.73
N SER A 176 -27.92 3.44 1.68
CA SER A 176 -26.77 4.34 1.60
C SER A 176 -27.25 5.78 1.78
N TRP A 177 -27.11 6.30 2.99
CA TRP A 177 -27.43 7.71 3.30
C TRP A 177 -26.24 8.65 3.09
N PHE A 178 -25.11 8.10 2.62
CA PHE A 178 -23.94 8.83 2.18
C PHE A 178 -23.94 8.95 0.65
N LYS A 179 -25.00 9.50 0.07
CA LYS A 179 -24.90 10.11 -1.27
C LYS A 179 -24.59 11.58 -1.06
N VAL A 180 -23.32 11.93 -1.18
CA VAL A 180 -22.91 13.30 -1.48
C VAL A 180 -22.64 13.29 -2.98
N GLU A 181 -23.44 14.04 -3.74
CA GLU A 181 -23.18 14.35 -5.15
C GLU A 181 -21.81 15.01 -5.34
#